data_AF-D6RWJ9-F1
#
_entry.id   AF-D6RWJ9-F1
#
_cell.length_a   1.000
_cell.length_b   1.000
_cell.length_c   1.000
_cell.angle_alpha   90.00
_cell.angle_beta   90.00
_cell.angle_gamma   90.00
#
_symmetry.space_group_name_H-M   'P 1'
#
loop_
_entity.id
_entity.type
_entity.pdbx_description
1 polymer ?
#
loop_
_entity_poly.entity_id
_entity_poly.type
_entity_poly.pdbx_seq_one_letter_code
_entity_poly.pdbx_strand_id
1 'polypeptide(L)'
;MYRRHTYTLLSLIDDNELKEFSNIIRITNKTNSVLSSFSDLGGVLDVVTDRLYPKKSNLDKLNTSDLEKIKESFEKILSIIKSVSETSKQILLDYQNNKNLIKTDVEKLKSYLDILCNQMRKKAMEAEKLQKIILSIKNL
;
A
#
# COMPACT_ATOMS: atom_id res chain seq x y z
N MET A 1 7.29 -8.01 11.70
CA MET A 1 7.21 -7.45 10.33
C MET A 1 5.89 -6.74 10.06
N TYR A 2 4.72 -7.35 10.35
CA TYR A 2 3.37 -6.77 10.14
C TYR A 2 3.24 -5.26 10.42
N ARG A 3 3.54 -4.80 11.65
CA ARG A 3 3.43 -3.38 12.01
C ARG A 3 4.30 -2.45 11.15
N ARG A 4 5.54 -2.85 10.85
CA ARG A 4 6.46 -2.06 10.02
C ARG A 4 5.88 -1.86 8.62
N HIS A 5 5.37 -2.94 8.02
CA HIS A 5 4.75 -2.89 6.70
C HIS A 5 3.53 -1.97 6.71
N THR A 6 2.69 -2.05 7.76
CA THR A 6 1.57 -1.13 7.94
C THR A 6 2.02 0.33 8.01
N TYR A 7 3.08 0.63 8.76
CA TYR A 7 3.58 2.01 8.88
C TYR A 7 4.06 2.60 7.55
N THR A 8 4.60 1.79 6.63
CA THR A 8 4.95 2.24 5.28
C THR A 8 3.75 2.90 4.58
N LEU A 9 2.57 2.28 4.67
CA LEU A 9 1.34 2.74 4.01
C LEU A 9 0.64 3.86 4.78
N LEU A 10 0.96 4.03 6.07
CA LEU A 10 0.44 5.10 6.91
C LEU A 10 1.38 6.29 7.02
N SER A 11 2.48 6.31 6.25
CA SER A 11 3.54 7.31 6.33
C SER A 11 3.11 8.76 6.04
N LEU A 12 1.92 8.96 5.44
CA LEU A 12 1.33 10.28 5.20
C LEU A 12 0.36 10.75 6.30
N ILE A 13 0.06 9.89 7.28
CA ILE A 13 -0.80 10.23 8.42
C ILE A 13 0.11 10.58 9.61
N ASP A 14 -0.16 11.72 10.25
CA ASP A 14 0.62 12.15 11.39
C ASP A 14 0.40 11.18 12.58
N ASP A 15 1.43 10.95 13.38
CA ASP A 15 1.39 9.96 14.48
C ASP A 15 0.24 10.22 15.47
N ASN A 16 -0.08 11.50 15.71
CA ASN A 16 -1.18 11.92 16.57
C ASN A 16 -2.58 11.63 15.96
N GLU A 17 -2.67 11.44 14.65
CA GLU A 17 -3.91 11.13 13.93
C GLU A 17 -4.15 9.63 13.73
N LEU A 18 -3.13 8.79 13.91
CA LEU A 18 -3.24 7.33 13.74
C LEU A 18 -4.34 6.70 14.61
N LYS A 19 -4.60 7.27 15.79
CA LYS A 19 -5.70 6.84 16.66
C LYS A 19 -7.07 7.09 16.03
N GLU A 20 -7.27 8.23 15.38
CA GLU A 20 -8.52 8.55 14.68
C GLU A 20 -8.70 7.64 13.47
N PHE A 21 -7.65 7.46 12.65
CA PHE A 21 -7.67 6.53 11.54
C PHE A 21 -8.03 5.10 11.99
N SER A 22 -7.41 4.62 13.08
CA SER A 22 -7.71 3.31 13.66
C SER A 22 -9.17 3.19 14.11
N ASN A 23 -9.75 4.24 14.69
CA ASN A 23 -11.16 4.26 15.09
C ASN A 23 -12.10 4.17 13.89
N ILE A 24 -11.81 4.89 12.79
CA ILE A 24 -12.61 4.88 11.56
C ILE A 24 -12.75 3.46 11.00
N ILE A 25 -11.63 2.75 10.84
CA ILE A 25 -11.64 1.38 10.30
C ILE A 25 -12.20 0.34 11.28
N ARG A 26 -12.14 0.63 12.59
CA ARG A 26 -12.71 -0.22 13.64
C ARG A 26 -14.23 -0.14 13.68
N ILE A 27 -14.80 1.07 13.65
CA ILE A 27 -16.26 1.27 13.73
C ILE A 27 -17.00 0.58 12.57
N THR A 28 -16.33 0.43 11.44
CA THR A 28 -16.88 -0.22 10.24
C THR A 28 -16.52 -1.70 10.10
N ASN A 29 -15.86 -2.29 11.10
CA ASN A 29 -15.35 -3.68 11.07
C ASN A 29 -14.43 -3.96 9.87
N LYS A 30 -13.67 -2.96 9.39
CA LYS A 30 -12.74 -3.09 8.26
C LYS A 30 -11.28 -3.29 8.67
N THR A 31 -10.98 -3.26 9.97
CA THR A 31 -9.62 -3.38 10.53
C THR A 31 -8.79 -4.47 9.85
N ASN A 32 -9.28 -5.71 9.82
CA ASN A 32 -8.54 -6.84 9.26
C ASN A 32 -8.29 -6.66 7.75
N SER A 33 -9.31 -6.26 6.98
CA SER A 33 -9.17 -6.09 5.53
C SER A 33 -8.17 -5.00 5.17
N VAL A 34 -8.23 -3.86 5.88
CA VAL A 34 -7.34 -2.72 5.65
C VAL A 34 -5.91 -3.06 6.05
N LEU A 35 -5.71 -3.52 7.28
CA LEU A 35 -4.37 -3.75 7.81
C LEU A 35 -3.66 -4.91 7.11
N SER A 36 -4.38 -5.97 6.70
CA SER A 36 -3.79 -7.04 5.89
C SER A 36 -3.33 -6.50 4.53
N SER A 37 -4.15 -5.71 3.84
CA SER A 37 -3.76 -5.10 2.56
C SER A 37 -2.51 -4.21 2.71
N PHE A 38 -2.41 -3.47 3.82
CA PHE A 38 -1.22 -2.67 4.11
C PHE A 38 0.01 -3.53 4.40
N SER A 39 -0.16 -4.59 5.18
CA SER A 39 0.93 -5.53 5.49
C SER A 39 1.44 -6.23 4.23
N ASP A 40 0.55 -6.62 3.32
CA ASP A 40 0.89 -7.28 2.06
C ASP A 40 1.68 -6.31 1.16
N LEU A 41 1.20 -5.08 0.99
CA LEU A 41 1.89 -4.04 0.21
C LEU A 41 3.25 -3.65 0.79
N GLY A 42 3.36 -3.46 2.10
CA GLY A 42 4.64 -3.17 2.73
C GLY A 42 5.60 -4.35 2.64
N GLY A 43 5.09 -5.58 2.70
CA GLY A 43 5.88 -6.80 2.48
C GLY A 43 6.40 -6.92 1.05
N VAL A 44 5.59 -6.54 0.05
CA VAL A 44 6.04 -6.45 -1.34
C VAL A 44 7.23 -5.50 -1.47
N LEU A 45 7.16 -4.31 -0.87
CA LEU A 45 8.26 -3.35 -0.91
C LEU A 45 9.51 -3.89 -0.23
N ASP A 46 9.38 -4.44 0.98
CA ASP A 46 10.51 -4.99 1.74
C ASP A 46 11.21 -6.09 0.93
N VAL A 47 10.46 -7.06 0.37
CA VAL A 47 11.06 -8.15 -0.42
C VAL A 47 11.75 -7.63 -1.68
N VAL A 48 11.15 -6.68 -2.40
CA VAL A 48 11.76 -6.13 -3.62
C VAL A 48 13.00 -5.32 -3.30
N THR A 49 12.98 -4.53 -2.22
CA THR A 49 14.15 -3.75 -1.80
C THR A 49 15.26 -4.64 -1.26
N ASP A 50 14.96 -5.69 -0.47
CA ASP A 50 15.92 -6.69 -0.03
C ASP A 50 16.58 -7.43 -1.20
N ARG A 51 15.82 -7.65 -2.29
CA ARG A 51 16.34 -8.25 -3.53
C ARG A 51 17.25 -7.29 -4.30
N LEU A 52 16.82 -6.04 -4.49
CA LEU A 52 17.49 -5.07 -5.38
C LEU A 52 18.65 -4.32 -4.72
N TYR A 53 18.50 -3.94 -3.45
CA TYR A 53 19.43 -3.04 -2.78
C TYR A 53 20.87 -3.59 -2.70
N PRO A 54 21.10 -4.87 -2.34
CA PRO A 54 22.46 -5.45 -2.34
C PRO A 54 23.10 -5.53 -3.73
N LYS A 55 22.29 -5.42 -4.79
CA LYS A 55 22.69 -5.65 -6.18
C LYS A 55 22.72 -4.38 -7.01
N LYS A 56 22.39 -3.24 -6.41
CA LYS A 56 22.30 -1.92 -7.06
C LYS A 56 23.53 -1.54 -7.90
N SER A 57 24.73 -1.96 -7.49
CA SER A 57 26.00 -1.69 -8.18
C SER A 57 26.35 -2.69 -9.28
N ASN A 58 25.55 -3.74 -9.47
CA ASN A 58 25.75 -4.80 -10.46
C ASN A 58 24.58 -4.90 -11.44
N LEU A 59 23.61 -3.97 -11.40
CA LEU A 59 22.45 -3.97 -12.29
C LEU A 59 22.87 -3.80 -13.76
N ASP A 60 23.99 -3.11 -14.01
CA ASP A 60 24.61 -2.92 -15.33
C ASP A 60 24.99 -4.24 -16.03
N LYS A 61 25.11 -5.34 -15.29
CA LYS A 61 25.40 -6.68 -15.83
C LYS A 61 24.18 -7.40 -16.38
N LEU A 62 22.97 -6.89 -16.12
CA LEU A 62 21.73 -7.44 -16.66
C LEU A 62 21.54 -7.01 -18.12
N ASN A 63 20.85 -7.85 -18.89
CA ASN A 63 20.43 -7.43 -20.22
C ASN A 63 19.39 -6.30 -20.14
N THR A 64 19.27 -5.53 -21.22
CA THR A 64 18.38 -4.37 -21.29
C THR A 64 16.91 -4.73 -21.00
N SER A 65 16.42 -5.88 -21.46
CA SER A 65 15.03 -6.30 -21.24
C SER A 65 14.74 -6.57 -19.77
N ASP A 66 15.66 -7.19 -19.04
CA ASP A 66 15.49 -7.46 -17.60
C ASP A 66 15.59 -6.18 -16.78
N LEU A 67 16.47 -5.25 -17.18
CA LEU A 67 16.55 -3.91 -16.57
C LEU A 67 15.24 -3.13 -16.75
N GLU A 68 14.66 -3.16 -17.94
CA GLU A 68 13.39 -2.50 -18.25
C GLU A 68 12.26 -3.08 -17.40
N LYS A 69 12.15 -4.41 -17.31
CA LYS A 69 11.16 -5.08 -16.43
C LYS A 69 11.32 -4.70 -14.96
N ILE A 70 12.56 -4.62 -14.45
CA ILE A 70 12.81 -4.20 -13.07
C ILE A 70 12.34 -2.77 -12.88
N LYS A 71 12.76 -1.86 -13.77
CA LYS A 71 12.41 -0.44 -13.70
C LYS A 71 10.89 -0.25 -13.70
N GLU A 72 10.20 -0.78 -14.70
CA GLU A 72 8.76 -0.63 -14.83
C GLU A 72 8.01 -1.24 -13.64
N SER A 73 8.41 -2.45 -13.22
CA SER A 73 7.75 -3.14 -12.11
C SER A 73 7.96 -2.41 -10.79
N PHE A 74 9.18 -1.95 -10.52
CA PHE A 74 9.50 -1.27 -9.27
C PHE A 74 8.88 0.14 -9.22
N GLU A 75 8.94 0.91 -10.31
CA GLU A 75 8.24 2.21 -10.43
C GLU A 75 6.74 2.04 -10.16
N LYS A 76 6.12 0.99 -10.70
CA LYS A 76 4.70 0.73 -10.51
C LYS A 76 4.35 0.28 -9.09
N ILE A 77 5.19 -0.52 -8.43
CA ILE A 77 5.04 -0.86 -7.01
C ILE A 77 5.06 0.41 -6.15
N LEU A 78 6.04 1.30 -6.36
CA LEU A 78 6.15 2.56 -5.62
C LEU A 78 4.92 3.45 -5.84
N SER A 79 4.44 3.54 -7.09
CA SER A 79 3.22 4.27 -7.43
C SER A 79 1.97 3.71 -6.72
N ILE A 80 1.83 2.39 -6.66
CA ILE A 80 0.75 1.73 -5.91
C ILE A 80 0.80 2.10 -4.42
N ILE A 81 1.97 1.98 -3.79
CA ILE A 81 2.18 2.29 -2.37
C ILE A 81 1.83 3.74 -2.07
N LYS A 82 2.33 4.66 -2.89
CA LYS A 82 2.00 6.09 -2.78
C LYS A 82 0.50 6.32 -2.86
N SER A 83 -0.15 5.75 -3.88
CA SER A 83 -1.59 5.93 -4.10
C SER A 83 -2.44 5.36 -2.96
N VAL A 84 -2.06 4.23 -2.36
CA VAL A 84 -2.75 3.67 -1.19
C VAL A 84 -2.52 4.53 0.06
N SER A 85 -1.32 5.09 0.24
CA SER A 85 -1.02 6.01 1.34
C SER A 85 -1.85 7.30 1.23
N GLU A 86 -1.95 7.87 0.02
CA GLU A 86 -2.80 9.03 -0.27
C GLU A 86 -4.28 8.73 -0.01
N THR A 87 -4.77 7.56 -0.43
CA THR A 87 -6.14 7.13 -0.14
C THR A 87 -6.39 7.03 1.37
N SER A 88 -5.41 6.53 2.12
CA SER A 88 -5.51 6.41 3.58
C SER A 88 -5.58 7.76 4.27
N LYS A 89 -4.75 8.73 3.85
CA LYS A 89 -4.86 10.12 4.33
C LYS A 89 -6.19 10.75 3.92
N GLN A 90 -6.68 10.49 2.71
CA GLN A 90 -7.95 11.02 2.24
C GLN A 90 -9.15 10.50 3.06
N ILE A 91 -9.14 9.22 3.47
CA ILE A 91 -10.16 8.66 4.37
C ILE A 91 -10.25 9.48 5.66
N LEU A 92 -9.10 9.79 6.26
CA LEU A 92 -9.03 10.58 7.48
C LEU A 92 -9.58 12.00 7.24
N LEU A 93 -9.11 12.68 6.20
CA LEU A 93 -9.55 14.04 5.88
C LEU A 93 -11.05 14.12 5.56
N ASP A 94 -11.57 13.18 4.77
CA ASP A 94 -13.00 13.12 4.43
C ASP A 94 -13.84 12.87 5.69
N TYR A 95 -13.36 12.05 6.62
CA TYR A 95 -14.02 11.77 7.89
C TYR A 95 -14.02 12.99 8.82
N GLN A 96 -12.86 13.62 9.01
CA GLN A 96 -12.69 14.81 9.85
C GLN A 96 -13.63 15.95 9.40
N ASN A 97 -13.76 16.16 8.09
CA ASN A 97 -14.62 17.17 7.48
C ASN A 97 -16.10 16.76 7.35
N ASN A 98 -16.47 15.56 7.85
CA ASN A 98 -17.82 14.99 7.70
C ASN A 98 -18.34 15.01 6.25
N LYS A 99 -17.44 14.82 5.27
CA LYS A 99 -17.80 14.82 3.86
C LYS A 99 -18.82 13.72 3.60
N ASN A 100 -19.88 14.02 2.86
CA ASN A 100 -20.98 13.08 2.58
C ASN A 100 -21.60 12.46 3.85
N LEU A 101 -21.52 13.13 4.99
CA LEU A 101 -22.07 12.70 6.28
C LEU A 101 -21.41 11.44 6.87
N ILE A 102 -20.23 11.04 6.39
CA ILE A 102 -19.57 9.79 6.83
C ILE A 102 -19.09 9.83 8.29
N LYS A 103 -19.01 11.00 8.93
CA LYS A 103 -18.70 11.08 10.37
C LYS A 103 -19.90 10.72 11.23
N THR A 104 -21.09 11.09 10.77
CA THR A 104 -22.34 10.99 11.53
C THR A 104 -23.19 9.78 11.15
N ASP A 105 -22.98 9.22 9.95
CA ASP A 105 -23.74 8.09 9.41
C ASP A 105 -22.82 6.90 9.16
N VAL A 106 -22.95 5.87 10.00
CA VAL A 106 -22.09 4.67 9.97
C VAL A 106 -22.29 3.86 8.69
N GLU A 107 -23.50 3.80 8.14
CA GLU A 107 -23.76 3.04 6.91
C GLU A 107 -23.14 3.73 5.68
N LYS A 108 -23.15 5.06 5.66
CA LYS A 108 -22.41 5.83 4.65
C LYS A 108 -20.90 5.64 4.78
N LEU A 109 -20.36 5.67 6.00
CA LEU A 109 -18.94 5.40 6.24
C LEU A 109 -18.54 4.00 5.76
N LYS A 110 -19.36 3.00 6.09
CA LYS A 110 -19.13 1.61 5.71
C LYS A 110 -19.12 1.46 4.19
N SER A 111 -20.11 2.02 3.50
CA SER A 111 -20.20 2.00 2.04
C SER A 111 -19.01 2.70 1.38
N TYR A 112 -18.60 3.85 1.92
CA TYR A 112 -17.43 4.59 1.46
C TYR A 112 -16.14 3.76 1.63
N LEU A 113 -15.92 3.17 2.80
CA LEU A 113 -14.75 2.35 3.06
C LEU A 113 -14.76 1.05 2.26
N ASP A 114 -15.91 0.46 1.97
CA ASP A 114 -16.02 -0.76 1.17
C ASP A 114 -15.46 -0.56 -0.24
N ILE A 115 -15.79 0.56 -0.88
CA ILE A 115 -15.26 0.92 -2.20
C ILE A 115 -13.74 1.05 -2.14
N LEU A 116 -13.23 1.80 -1.17
CA LEU A 116 -11.79 2.08 -1.05
C LEU A 116 -10.99 0.83 -0.66
N CYS A 117 -11.49 0.00 0.26
CA CYS A 117 -10.86 -1.26 0.65
C CYS A 117 -10.75 -2.21 -0.55
N ASN A 118 -11.80 -2.31 -1.37
CA ASN A 118 -11.78 -3.12 -2.58
C ASN A 118 -10.74 -2.62 -3.59
N GLN A 119 -10.57 -1.30 -3.73
CA GLN A 119 -9.53 -0.72 -4.57
C GLN A 119 -8.12 -1.02 -4.02
N MET A 120 -7.90 -0.84 -2.71
CA MET A 120 -6.62 -1.16 -2.06
C MET A 120 -6.25 -2.63 -2.23
N ARG A 121 -7.21 -3.55 -2.07
CA ARG A 121 -6.98 -4.98 -2.27
C ARG A 121 -6.56 -5.32 -3.70
N LYS A 122 -7.23 -4.73 -4.71
CA LYS A 122 -6.85 -4.92 -6.12
C LYS A 122 -5.42 -4.44 -6.38
N LYS A 123 -5.05 -3.30 -5.81
CA LYS A 123 -3.68 -2.76 -5.88
C LYS A 123 -2.66 -3.66 -5.19
N ALA A 124 -2.99 -4.24 -4.03
CA ALA A 124 -2.12 -5.21 -3.34
C ALA A 124 -1.85 -6.44 -4.23
N MET A 125 -2.89 -7.03 -4.82
CA MET A 125 -2.75 -8.15 -5.74
C MET A 125 -1.94 -7.80 -7.00
N GLU A 126 -2.02 -6.56 -7.48
CA GLU A 126 -1.20 -6.08 -8.58
C GLU A 126 0.28 -5.97 -8.18
N ALA A 127 0.56 -5.38 -7.01
CA ALA A 127 1.91 -5.26 -6.48
C ALA A 127 2.59 -6.63 -6.28
N GLU A 128 1.86 -7.64 -5.79
CA GLU A 128 2.35 -9.01 -5.68
C GLU A 128 2.73 -9.64 -7.03
N LYS A 129 1.99 -9.32 -8.10
CA LYS A 129 2.35 -9.80 -9.46
C LYS A 129 3.64 -9.16 -9.94
N LEU A 130 3.80 -7.85 -9.73
CA LEU A 130 5.01 -7.09 -10.08
C LEU A 130 6.22 -7.59 -9.28
N GLN A 131 6.04 -7.88 -8.00
CA GLN A 131 7.05 -8.51 -7.15
C GLN A 131 7.54 -9.83 -7.76
N LYS A 132 6.62 -10.72 -8.18
CA LYS A 132 6.97 -12.01 -8.79
C LYS A 132 7.76 -11.83 -10.10
N ILE A 133 7.46 -10.79 -10.89
CA ILE A 133 8.25 -10.47 -12.09
C ILE A 133 9.70 -10.16 -11.70
N ILE A 134 9.92 -9.28 -10.73
CA ILE A 134 11.27 -8.93 -10.25
C ILE A 134 12.00 -10.15 -9.70
N LEU A 135 11.32 -10.98 -8.88
CA LEU A 135 11.91 -12.18 -8.28
C LEU A 135 12.26 -13.27 -9.32
N SER A 136 11.61 -13.28 -10.48
CA SER A 136 11.87 -14.26 -11.55
C SER A 136 13.18 -14.00 -12.31
N ILE A 137 13.81 -12.83 -12.12
CA ILE A 137 15.06 -12.47 -12.79
C ILE A 137 16.22 -13.17 -12.10
N LYS A 138 16.79 -14.16 -12.81
CA LYS A 138 17.77 -15.13 -12.28
C LYS A 138 19.11 -14.51 -11.88
N ASN A 139 19.56 -13.50 -12.61
CA ASN A 139 20.88 -12.87 -12.45
C ASN A 139 20.86 -11.63 -11.55
N LEU A 140 19.74 -11.40 -10.84
CA LEU A 140 19.62 -10.40 -9.80
C LEU A 140 20.35 -10.89 -8.53
#